data_AF-A0A957UC65-F1
#
_entry.id   AF-A0A957UC65-F1
#
_cell.length_a   1.000
_cell.length_b   1.000
_cell.length_c   1.000
_cell.angle_alpha   90.00
_cell.angle_beta   90.00
_cell.angle_gamma   90.00
#
_symmetry.space_group_name_H-M   'P 1'
#
loop_
_entity.id
_entity.type
_entity.pdbx_description
1 polymer ?
#
loop_
_entity_poly.entity_id
_entity_poly.type
_entity_poly.pdbx_seq_one_letter_code
_entity_poly.pdbx_strand_id
1 'polypeptide(L)'
;PGIRQPNSRFWTHFLAWAEPVAAAVDGRIGCAPGHLLHLWHGDLADRQSGIGRQLLHEQGFDPACDIRIGPSGCIEWASDKPEIHQWLPEFFRRRREDGA
;
A
#
# COMPACT_ATOMS: atom_id res chain seq x y z
N PRO A 1 14.12 8.09 6.97
CA PRO A 1 12.80 7.43 7.06
C PRO A 1 11.65 8.42 6.72
N GLY A 2 10.83 8.14 5.70
CA GLY A 2 9.76 9.05 5.25
C GLY A 2 10.16 10.06 4.16
N ILE A 3 11.22 9.76 3.41
CA ILE A 3 11.82 10.72 2.49
C ILE A 3 11.01 10.70 1.18
N ARG A 4 10.24 11.76 0.94
CA ARG A 4 9.91 12.20 -0.42
C ARG A 4 11.20 12.14 -1.22
N GLN A 5 11.33 11.18 -2.13
CA GLN A 5 12.51 11.02 -3.00
C GLN A 5 12.12 11.49 -4.38
N PRO A 6 12.25 12.79 -4.71
CA PRO A 6 11.57 13.40 -5.85
C PRO A 6 11.95 12.80 -7.22
N ASN A 7 12.98 11.96 -7.27
CA ASN A 7 13.52 11.35 -8.48
C ASN A 7 13.60 9.82 -8.41
N SER A 8 13.00 9.17 -7.40
CA SER A 8 12.97 7.70 -7.36
C SER A 8 11.87 7.16 -8.27
N ARG A 9 12.10 5.99 -8.87
CA ARG A 9 11.07 5.29 -9.68
C ARG A 9 9.80 5.06 -8.86
N PHE A 10 9.94 4.77 -7.58
CA PHE A 10 8.84 4.70 -6.63
C PHE A 10 8.02 5.99 -6.59
N TRP A 11 8.69 7.14 -6.46
CA TRP A 11 8.01 8.44 -6.38
C TRP A 11 7.36 8.84 -7.69
N THR A 12 8.03 8.61 -8.82
CA THR A 12 7.46 8.84 -10.16
C THR A 12 6.23 7.96 -10.38
N HIS A 13 6.30 6.67 -10.02
CA HIS A 13 5.15 5.77 -10.09
C HIS A 13 4.00 6.24 -9.19
N PHE A 14 4.31 6.69 -7.96
CA PHE A 14 3.30 7.27 -7.06
C PHE A 14 2.62 8.50 -7.67
N LEU A 15 3.38 9.45 -8.21
CA LEU A 15 2.83 10.66 -8.83
C LEU A 15 1.98 10.35 -10.06
N ALA A 16 2.39 9.39 -10.89
CA ALA A 16 1.62 8.96 -12.07
C ALA A 16 0.21 8.48 -11.70
N TRP A 17 0.05 7.86 -10.52
CA TRP A 17 -1.26 7.51 -9.97
C TRP A 17 -1.95 8.67 -9.24
N ALA A 18 -1.21 9.43 -8.42
CA ALA A 18 -1.77 10.43 -7.51
C ALA A 18 -2.24 11.70 -8.24
N GLU A 19 -1.54 12.15 -9.27
CA GLU A 19 -1.84 13.41 -9.97
C GLU A 19 -3.22 13.40 -10.67
N PRO A 20 -3.59 12.36 -11.46
CA PRO A 20 -4.92 12.30 -12.05
C PRO A 20 -6.03 12.25 -11.01
N VAL A 21 -5.82 11.51 -9.91
CA VAL A 21 -6.80 11.41 -8.80
C VAL A 21 -6.96 12.77 -8.11
N ALA A 22 -5.85 13.45 -7.81
CA ALA A 22 -5.87 14.77 -7.21
C ALA A 22 -6.60 15.78 -8.10
N ALA A 23 -6.36 15.77 -9.42
CA ALA A 23 -7.06 16.62 -10.38
C ALA A 23 -8.55 16.29 -10.48
N ALA A 24 -8.93 15.00 -10.46
CA ALA A 24 -10.32 14.56 -10.54
C ALA A 24 -11.11 14.88 -9.26
N VAL A 25 -10.47 14.79 -8.08
CA VAL A 25 -11.08 15.12 -6.79
C VAL A 25 -11.09 16.63 -6.56
N ASP A 26 -10.04 17.34 -6.96
CA ASP A 26 -9.89 18.80 -6.81
C ASP A 26 -10.15 19.29 -5.37
N GLY A 27 -9.69 18.50 -4.39
CA GLY A 27 -9.93 18.78 -2.97
C GLY A 27 -11.40 18.75 -2.53
N ARG A 28 -12.34 18.38 -3.41
CA ARG A 28 -13.77 18.31 -3.09
C ARG A 28 -14.02 17.17 -2.11
N ILE A 29 -14.69 17.51 -1.00
CA ILE A 29 -15.09 16.55 0.03
C ILE A 29 -16.59 16.30 -0.13
N GLY A 30 -16.96 15.03 -0.30
CA GLY A 30 -18.35 14.58 -0.31
C GLY A 30 -18.77 13.99 1.03
N CYS A 31 -20.06 14.05 1.33
CA CYS A 31 -20.68 13.33 2.44
C CYS A 31 -21.81 12.46 1.90
N ALA A 32 -21.80 11.18 2.22
CA ALA A 32 -22.88 10.25 1.88
C ALA A 32 -23.60 9.86 3.19
N PRO A 33 -24.90 10.16 3.35
CA PRO A 33 -25.64 9.75 4.53
C PRO A 33 -25.75 8.21 4.56
N GLY A 34 -25.48 7.61 5.71
CA GLY A 34 -25.53 6.16 5.88
C GLY A 34 -24.86 5.70 7.18
N HIS A 35 -24.83 4.39 7.36
CA HIS A 35 -24.14 3.75 8.49
C HIS A 35 -22.90 3.02 7.96
N LEU A 36 -21.76 3.24 8.61
CA LEU A 36 -20.54 2.48 8.36
C LEU A 36 -20.50 1.28 9.31
N LEU A 37 -20.49 0.08 8.74
CA LEU A 37 -20.16 -1.14 9.47
C LEU A 37 -18.68 -1.42 9.25
N HIS A 38 -17.93 -1.68 10.31
CA HIS A 38 -16.53 -2.06 10.21
C HIS A 38 -16.29 -3.36 10.98
N LEU A 39 -15.50 -4.27 10.41
CA LEU A 39 -15.22 -5.60 10.96
C LEU A 39 -14.05 -5.58 11.96
N TRP A 40 -13.87 -4.48 12.70
CA TRP A 40 -12.69 -4.24 13.52
C TRP A 40 -11.39 -4.12 12.68
N HIS A 41 -10.34 -3.50 13.22
CA HIS A 41 -9.06 -3.27 12.52
C HIS A 41 -7.87 -3.72 13.38
N GLY A 42 -8.12 -4.71 14.25
CA GLY A 42 -7.19 -5.11 15.28
C GLY A 42 -6.86 -3.98 16.27
N ASP A 43 -6.03 -4.34 17.23
CA ASP A 43 -5.51 -3.42 18.22
C ASP A 43 -4.55 -2.43 17.59
N LEU A 44 -4.64 -1.16 18.00
CA LEU A 44 -3.78 -0.08 17.50
C LEU A 44 -2.29 -0.42 17.63
N ALA A 45 -1.92 -1.17 18.68
CA ALA A 45 -0.55 -1.62 18.95
C ALA A 45 0.01 -2.54 17.84
N ASP A 46 -0.84 -3.34 17.18
CA ASP A 46 -0.42 -4.29 16.15
C ASP A 46 -0.47 -3.70 14.73
N ARG A 47 -1.07 -2.52 14.57
CA ARG A 47 -1.24 -1.87 13.26
C ARG A 47 0.05 -1.43 12.59
N GLN A 48 1.21 -1.47 13.27
CA GLN A 48 2.53 -1.27 12.67
C GLN A 48 2.59 -0.07 11.68
N SER A 49 1.95 1.05 12.05
CA SER A 49 1.67 2.17 11.15
C SER A 49 2.95 2.74 10.55
N GLY A 50 3.02 2.75 9.22
CA GLY A 50 4.16 3.30 8.47
C GLY A 50 5.39 2.37 8.35
N ILE A 51 5.45 1.29 9.13
CA ILE A 51 6.60 0.35 9.13
C ILE A 51 6.65 -0.45 7.83
N GLY A 52 5.51 -0.97 7.36
CA GLY A 52 5.47 -1.81 6.16
C GLY A 52 6.02 -1.12 4.91
N ARG A 53 5.70 0.16 4.70
CA ARG A 53 6.24 0.96 3.58
C ARG A 53 7.75 1.12 3.67
N GLN A 54 8.26 1.37 4.87
CA GLN A 54 9.70 1.51 5.10
C GLN A 54 10.42 0.19 4.80
N LEU A 55 9.92 -0.93 5.31
CA LEU A 55 10.53 -2.25 5.10
C LEU A 55 10.51 -2.67 3.63
N LEU A 56 9.41 -2.43 2.91
CA LEU A 56 9.35 -2.68 1.46
C LEU A 56 10.42 -1.87 0.70
N HIS A 57 10.59 -0.60 1.07
CA HIS A 57 11.63 0.23 0.47
C HIS A 57 13.04 -0.27 0.81
N GLU A 58 13.29 -0.68 2.05
CA GLU A 58 14.59 -1.24 2.49
C GLU A 58 14.91 -2.57 1.80
N GLN A 59 13.91 -3.36 1.44
CA GLN A 59 14.06 -4.61 0.67
C GLN A 59 14.16 -4.38 -0.85
N GLY A 60 14.17 -3.12 -1.32
CA GLY A 60 14.35 -2.80 -2.73
C GLY A 60 13.12 -3.05 -3.60
N PHE A 61 11.92 -2.91 -3.04
CA PHE A 61 10.68 -2.91 -3.82
C PHE A 61 10.64 -1.74 -4.82
N ASP A 62 10.38 -2.03 -6.09
CA ASP A 62 10.18 -1.08 -7.17
C ASP A 62 8.82 -1.33 -7.84
N PRO A 63 7.81 -0.48 -7.60
CA PRO A 63 6.46 -0.68 -8.13
C PRO A 63 6.40 -0.61 -9.67
N ALA A 64 7.42 -0.08 -10.34
CA ALA A 64 7.44 -0.02 -11.80
C ALA A 64 7.72 -1.39 -12.46
N CYS A 65 8.27 -2.35 -11.72
CA CYS A 65 8.61 -3.68 -12.25
C CYS A 65 8.21 -4.85 -11.35
N ASP A 66 7.94 -4.62 -10.07
CA ASP A 66 7.57 -5.69 -9.13
C ASP A 66 6.09 -6.00 -9.13
N ILE A 67 5.25 -5.11 -9.66
CA ILE A 67 3.79 -5.30 -9.73
C ILE A 67 3.26 -5.07 -11.14
N ARG A 68 2.18 -5.78 -11.47
CA ARG A 68 1.39 -5.56 -12.69
C ARG A 68 -0.08 -5.88 -12.45
N ILE A 69 -0.95 -5.41 -13.34
CA ILE A 69 -2.33 -5.89 -13.38
C ILE A 69 -2.35 -7.26 -14.05
N GLY A 70 -2.86 -8.26 -13.32
CA GLY A 70 -3.03 -9.62 -13.80
C GLY A 70 -4.30 -9.80 -14.64
N PRO A 71 -4.50 -11.00 -15.20
CA PRO A 71 -5.68 -11.32 -16.03
C PRO A 71 -7.02 -11.14 -15.31
N SER A 72 -7.03 -11.20 -13.99
CA SER A 72 -8.22 -10.96 -13.15
C SER A 72 -8.55 -9.47 -12.94
N GLY A 73 -7.68 -8.57 -13.38
CA GLY A 73 -7.75 -7.15 -13.05
C GLY A 73 -7.14 -6.80 -11.67
N CYS A 74 -6.71 -7.80 -10.90
CA CYS A 74 -6.02 -7.58 -9.61
C CYS A 74 -4.53 -7.32 -9.81
N ILE A 75 -3.91 -6.63 -8.86
CA ILE A 75 -2.45 -6.50 -8.81
C ILE A 75 -1.82 -7.86 -8.46
N GLU A 76 -0.77 -8.24 -9.18
CA GLU A 76 0.04 -9.42 -8.90
C GLU A 76 1.54 -9.13 -9.03
N TRP A 77 2.36 -10.01 -8.46
CA TRP A 77 3.82 -9.93 -8.56
C TRP A 77 4.27 -10.08 -10.02
N ALA A 78 5.20 -9.23 -10.43
CA ALA A 78 5.77 -9.19 -11.77
C ALA A 78 7.30 -9.42 -11.81
N SER A 79 7.92 -9.59 -10.64
CA SER A 79 9.33 -9.91 -10.48
C SER A 79 9.53 -11.16 -9.63
N ASP A 80 10.75 -11.70 -9.64
CA ASP A 80 11.14 -12.82 -8.79
C ASP A 80 11.94 -12.31 -7.58
N LYS A 81 11.23 -11.98 -6.50
CA LYS A 81 11.79 -11.49 -5.23
C LYS A 81 11.24 -12.33 -4.06
N PRO A 82 11.68 -13.61 -3.94
CA PRO A 82 11.08 -14.57 -3.02
C PRO A 82 11.09 -14.10 -1.56
N GLU A 83 12.08 -13.30 -1.16
CA GLU A 83 12.20 -12.76 0.19
C GLU A 83 11.01 -11.83 0.53
N ILE A 84 10.70 -10.87 -0.35
CA ILE A 84 9.56 -9.96 -0.18
C ILE A 84 8.26 -10.74 -0.24
N HIS A 85 8.15 -11.69 -1.17
CA HIS A 85 6.93 -12.49 -1.37
C HIS A 85 6.61 -13.37 -0.16
N GLN A 86 7.63 -13.88 0.54
CA GLN A 86 7.48 -14.66 1.76
C GLN A 86 7.25 -13.78 2.99
N TRP A 87 7.93 -12.63 3.05
CA TRP A 87 7.85 -11.72 4.19
C TRP A 87 6.50 -10.99 4.28
N LEU A 88 5.92 -10.57 3.15
CA LEU A 88 4.73 -9.72 3.15
C LEU A 88 3.48 -10.39 3.78
N PRO A 89 3.16 -11.67 3.51
CA PRO A 89 2.07 -12.36 4.21
C PRO A 89 2.27 -12.45 5.72
N GLU A 90 3.51 -12.67 6.18
CA GLU A 90 3.86 -12.68 7.60
C GLU A 90 3.66 -11.31 8.24
N PHE A 91 4.09 -10.25 7.56
CA PHE A 91 3.86 -8.87 8.00
C PHE A 91 2.37 -8.60 8.23
N PHE A 92 1.50 -9.00 7.29
CA PHE A 92 0.07 -8.77 7.43
C PHE A 92 -0.56 -9.62 8.54
N ARG A 93 -0.16 -10.88 8.70
CA ARG A 93 -0.68 -11.75 9.77
C ARG A 93 -0.39 -11.19 11.17
N ARG A 94 0.79 -10.60 11.37
CA ARG A 94 1.18 -9.99 12.66
C ARG A 94 0.34 -8.79 13.06
N ARG A 95 -0.42 -8.20 12.13
CA ARG A 95 -1.28 -7.04 12.42
C ARG A 95 -2.56 -7.42 13.16
N ARG A 96 -2.89 -8.72 13.24
CA ARG A 96 -4.06 -9.25 13.96
C ARG A 96 -5.32 -8.43 13.69
N GLU A 97 -5.61 -8.19 12.40
CA GLU A 97 -6.67 -7.25 12.00
C GLU A 97 -8.08 -7.70 12.43
N ASP A 98 -8.24 -9.00 12.73
CA ASP A 98 -9.47 -9.59 13.26
C ASP A 98 -9.54 -9.54 14.81
N GLY A 99 -8.51 -9.01 15.50
CA GLY A 99 -8.39 -9.05 16.96
C GLY A 99 -7.73 -10.34 17.50
N ALA A 100 -7.71 -10.47 18.83
CA ALA A 100 -7.22 -11.67 19.54
C ALA A 100 -8.33 -12.69 19.77
#